data_AF-A0A928YQY9-F1
#
_entry.id   AF-A0A928YQY9-F1
#
_cell.length_a   1.000
_cell.length_b   1.000
_cell.length_c   1.000
_cell.angle_alpha   90.00
_cell.angle_beta   90.00
_cell.angle_gamma   90.00
#
_symmetry.space_group_name_H-M   'P 1'
#
loop_
_entity.id
_entity.type
_entity.pdbx_description
1 polymer ?
#
loop_
_entity_poly.entity_id
_entity_poly.type
_entity_poly.pdbx_seq_one_letter_code
_entity_poly.pdbx_strand_id
1 'polypeptide(L)'
;MGTNSNDRIDVRISKEQKELVKYASSLSGFKNLSEFIVFCINKESKKIIKENNEILKSLEDKKIFVNAILNPAEPNEKLKEAHKKFNDFIDEQNENRSSK
;
A
#
# COMPACT_ATOMS: atom_id res chain seq x y z
N MET A 1 7.40 -2.69 -27.14
CA MET A 1 5.96 -2.98 -27.06
C MET A 1 5.71 -3.86 -25.85
N GLY A 2 5.15 -3.34 -24.75
CA GLY A 2 4.65 -4.19 -23.68
C GLY A 2 3.47 -5.01 -24.20
N THR A 3 3.53 -6.32 -24.12
CA THR A 3 2.41 -7.19 -24.47
C THR A 3 1.25 -6.87 -23.53
N ASN A 4 0.12 -6.39 -24.06
CA ASN A 4 -1.15 -6.36 -23.33
C ASN A 4 -1.58 -7.80 -23.08
N SER A 5 -1.03 -8.42 -22.03
CA SER A 5 -1.45 -9.71 -21.53
C SER A 5 -2.82 -9.54 -20.90
N ASN A 6 -3.87 -9.81 -21.68
CA ASN A 6 -5.23 -9.89 -21.17
C ASN A 6 -5.35 -11.13 -20.29
N ASP A 7 -5.79 -10.93 -19.06
CA ASP A 7 -6.11 -11.99 -18.10
C ASP A 7 -7.61 -12.01 -17.80
N ARG A 8 -8.13 -13.13 -17.29
CA ARG A 8 -9.56 -13.35 -17.05
C ARG A 8 -9.86 -13.56 -15.57
N ILE A 9 -11.01 -13.05 -15.15
CA ILE A 9 -11.59 -13.29 -13.83
C ILE A 9 -12.79 -14.21 -14.01
N ASP A 10 -12.66 -15.47 -13.58
CA ASP A 10 -13.73 -16.47 -13.64
C ASP A 10 -14.51 -16.49 -12.32
N VAL A 11 -15.75 -15.97 -12.35
CA VAL A 11 -16.63 -15.91 -11.17
C VAL A 11 -18.03 -16.41 -11.53
N ARG A 12 -18.57 -17.27 -10.67
CA ARG A 12 -19.98 -17.67 -10.69
C ARG A 12 -20.76 -16.84 -9.68
N ILE A 13 -21.84 -16.22 -10.14
CA ILE A 13 -22.76 -15.42 -9.30
C ILE A 13 -24.18 -15.97 -9.41
N SER A 14 -24.99 -15.72 -8.39
CA SER A 14 -26.42 -16.07 -8.43
C SER A 14 -27.18 -15.20 -9.43
N LYS A 15 -28.36 -15.65 -9.84
CA LYS A 15 -29.26 -14.85 -10.69
C LYS A 15 -29.62 -13.53 -10.02
N GLU A 16 -29.90 -13.56 -8.72
CA GLU A 16 -30.23 -12.37 -7.93
C GLU A 16 -29.08 -11.35 -7.92
N GLN A 17 -27.84 -11.80 -7.67
CA GLN A 17 -26.66 -10.94 -7.74
C GLN A 17 -26.50 -10.32 -9.14
N LYS A 18 -26.72 -11.11 -10.20
CA LYS A 18 -26.66 -10.61 -11.57
C LYS A 18 -27.68 -9.51 -11.83
N GLU A 19 -28.93 -9.67 -11.39
CA GLU A 19 -29.96 -8.65 -11.57
C GLU A 19 -29.68 -7.40 -10.73
N LEU A 20 -29.20 -7.55 -9.50
CA LEU A 20 -28.76 -6.43 -8.66
C LEU A 20 -27.67 -5.60 -9.34
N VAL A 21 -26.62 -6.27 -9.83
CA VAL A 21 -25.48 -5.59 -10.48
C VAL A 21 -25.90 -4.93 -11.79
N LYS A 22 -26.81 -5.55 -12.57
CA LYS A 22 -27.39 -4.92 -13.77
C LYS A 22 -28.15 -3.64 -13.44
N TYR A 23 -28.99 -3.67 -12.41
CA TYR A 23 -29.76 -2.51 -11.99
C TYR A 23 -28.84 -1.39 -11.48
N ALA A 24 -27.83 -1.72 -10.68
CA ALA A 24 -26.82 -0.74 -10.26
C ALA A 24 -26.04 -0.15 -11.45
N SER A 25 -25.70 -0.97 -12.44
CA SER A 25 -25.02 -0.55 -13.67
C SER A 25 -25.87 0.45 -14.48
N SER A 26 -27.19 0.22 -14.60
CA SER A 26 -28.07 1.12 -15.35
C SER A 26 -28.23 2.46 -14.65
N LEU A 27 -28.39 2.46 -13.32
CA LEU A 27 -28.45 3.69 -12.52
C LEU A 27 -27.14 4.49 -12.58
N SER A 28 -26.01 3.80 -12.64
CA SER A 28 -24.68 4.41 -12.71
C SER A 28 -24.30 4.90 -14.13
N GLY A 29 -25.15 4.67 -15.14
CA GLY A 29 -24.95 5.16 -16.51
C GLY A 29 -23.95 4.37 -17.35
N PHE A 30 -23.57 3.15 -16.93
CA PHE A 30 -22.63 2.32 -17.69
C PHE A 30 -23.32 1.65 -18.89
N LYS A 31 -22.63 1.65 -20.04
CA LYS A 31 -23.15 1.06 -21.28
C LYS A 31 -23.13 -0.47 -21.27
N ASN A 32 -22.25 -1.08 -20.48
CA ASN A 32 -22.12 -2.52 -20.40
C ASN A 32 -21.82 -2.97 -18.96
N LEU A 33 -22.33 -4.16 -18.61
CA LEU A 33 -22.23 -4.73 -17.27
C LEU A 33 -20.79 -5.07 -16.88
N SER A 34 -19.98 -5.52 -17.84
CA SER A 34 -18.59 -5.92 -17.60
C SER A 34 -17.71 -4.72 -17.21
N GLU A 35 -17.87 -3.59 -17.87
CA GLU A 35 -17.19 -2.32 -17.57
C GLU A 35 -17.59 -1.81 -16.20
N PHE A 36 -18.88 -1.89 -15.85
CA PHE A 36 -19.34 -1.58 -14.50
C PHE A 36 -18.67 -2.47 -13.45
N ILE A 37 -18.60 -3.78 -13.68
CA ILE A 37 -17.95 -4.72 -12.76
C ILE A 37 -16.46 -4.39 -12.61
N VAL A 38 -15.74 -4.20 -13.72
CA VAL A 38 -14.31 -3.85 -13.70
C VAL A 38 -14.10 -2.51 -12.99
N PHE A 39 -14.96 -1.51 -13.22
CA PHE A 39 -14.91 -0.23 -12.53
C PHE A 39 -15.07 -0.40 -11.02
N CYS A 40 -16.09 -1.13 -10.58
CA CYS A 40 -16.38 -1.36 -9.17
C CYS A 40 -15.24 -2.10 -8.46
N ILE A 41 -14.73 -3.17 -9.07
CA ILE A 41 -13.59 -3.93 -8.52
C ILE A 41 -12.37 -3.02 -8.40
N ASN A 42 -12.01 -2.29 -9.45
CA ASN A 42 -10.87 -1.37 -9.40
C ASN A 42 -11.02 -0.27 -8.34
N LYS A 43 -12.23 0.30 -8.24
CA LYS A 43 -12.52 1.35 -7.26
C LYS A 43 -12.33 0.82 -5.83
N GLU A 44 -12.91 -0.34 -5.53
CA GLU A 44 -12.83 -0.93 -4.19
C GLU A 44 -11.40 -1.42 -3.88
N SER A 45 -10.72 -2.05 -4.83
CA SER A 45 -9.32 -2.45 -4.66
C SER A 45 -8.42 -1.26 -4.36
N LYS A 46 -8.55 -0.15 -5.10
CA LYS A 46 -7.77 1.07 -4.83
C LYS A 46 -8.07 1.64 -3.45
N LYS A 47 -9.34 1.63 -3.04
CA LYS A 47 -9.76 2.08 -1.71
C LYS A 47 -9.12 1.22 -0.62
N ILE A 48 -9.20 -0.10 -0.70
CA ILE A 48 -8.60 -1.04 0.27
C ILE A 48 -7.08 -0.84 0.35
N ILE A 49 -6.40 -0.75 -0.80
CA ILE A 49 -4.94 -0.53 -0.84
C ILE A 49 -4.58 0.80 -0.20
N LYS A 50 -5.29 1.88 -0.54
CA LYS A 50 -5.08 3.21 0.03
C LYS A 50 -5.30 3.18 1.54
N GLU A 51 -6.41 2.62 1.99
CA GLU A 51 -6.73 2.52 3.41
C GLU A 51 -5.68 1.70 4.16
N ASN A 52 -5.13 0.63 3.59
CA ASN A 52 -4.08 -0.15 4.25
C ASN A 52 -2.71 0.55 4.26
N ASN A 53 -2.38 1.31 3.21
CA ASN A 53 -1.07 1.94 3.06
C ASN A 53 -1.00 3.36 3.65
N GLU A 54 -2.13 3.97 3.99
CA GLU A 54 -2.13 5.26 4.70
C GLU A 54 -1.59 5.09 6.12
N ILE A 55 -0.39 5.61 6.33
CA ILE A 55 0.18 5.87 7.65
C ILE A 55 -0.50 7.13 8.21
N LEU A 56 -0.65 7.21 9.53
CA LEU A 56 -1.27 8.35 10.23
C LEU A 56 -2.76 8.50 9.95
N LYS A 57 -3.53 7.41 10.12
CA LYS A 57 -4.97 7.40 9.86
C LYS A 57 -5.73 8.28 10.83
N SER A 58 -5.35 8.25 12.10
CA SER A 58 -6.02 9.04 13.15
C SER A 58 -5.45 10.44 13.26
N LEU A 59 -6.25 11.38 13.77
CA LEU A 59 -5.75 12.72 14.12
C LEU A 59 -4.65 12.65 15.17
N GLU A 60 -4.72 11.66 16.07
CA GLU A 60 -3.75 11.46 17.13
C GLU A 60 -2.40 10.98 16.57
N ASP A 61 -2.43 10.03 15.63
CA ASP A 61 -1.21 9.55 14.95
C ASP A 61 -0.51 10.73 14.25
N LYS A 62 -1.28 11.60 13.58
CA LYS A 62 -0.76 12.81 12.92
C LYS A 62 -0.11 13.76 13.92
N LYS A 63 -0.73 13.99 15.09
CA LYS A 63 -0.15 14.82 16.15
C LYS A 63 1.14 14.24 16.69
N ILE A 64 1.17 12.95 16.99
CA ILE A 64 2.36 12.24 17.48
C ILE A 64 3.49 12.37 16.45
N PHE A 65 3.19 12.13 15.17
CA PHE A 65 4.16 12.22 14.09
C PHE A 65 4.71 13.63 13.89
N VAL A 66 3.82 14.64 13.81
CA VAL A 66 4.24 16.04 13.69
C VAL A 66 5.05 16.46 14.91
N ASN A 67 4.65 16.07 16.12
CA ASN A 67 5.41 16.35 17.33
C ASN A 67 6.79 15.68 17.30
N ALA A 68 6.91 14.45 16.82
CA ALA A 68 8.20 13.77 16.70
C ALA A 68 9.14 14.44 15.67
N ILE A 69 8.60 15.08 14.62
CA ILE A 69 9.39 15.85 13.66
C ILE A 69 9.83 17.19 14.26
N LEU A 70 8.90 17.92 14.90
CA LEU A 70 9.17 19.26 15.42
C LEU A 70 9.99 19.24 16.72
N ASN A 71 9.82 18.18 17.52
CA ASN A 71 10.47 17.99 18.81
C ASN A 71 11.12 16.60 18.86
N PRO A 72 12.21 16.37 18.09
CA PRO A 72 12.86 15.08 18.05
C PRO A 72 13.45 14.72 19.42
N ALA A 73 13.10 13.55 19.93
CA ALA A 73 13.65 13.04 21.17
C ALA A 73 15.11 12.61 20.97
N GLU A 74 15.91 12.69 22.04
CA GLU A 74 17.27 12.15 21.99
C GLU A 74 17.27 10.62 21.77
N PRO A 75 18.23 10.07 21.01
CA PRO A 75 18.39 8.64 20.86
C PRO A 75 18.55 7.94 22.21
N ASN A 76 17.80 6.87 22.43
CA ASN A 76 17.98 6.05 23.62
C ASN A 76 19.27 5.21 23.52
N GLU A 77 19.71 4.65 24.66
CA GLU A 77 20.96 3.88 24.74
C GLU A 77 20.98 2.67 23.80
N LYS A 78 19.83 2.00 23.59
CA LYS A 78 19.73 0.87 22.66
C LYS A 78 19.97 1.30 21.21
N LEU A 79 19.45 2.46 20.80
CA LEU A 79 19.65 3.01 19.46
C LEU A 79 21.11 3.45 19.26
N LYS A 80 21.73 4.07 20.27
CA LYS A 80 23.16 4.42 20.24
C LYS A 80 24.05 3.18 20.09
N GLU A 81 23.75 2.11 20.83
CA GLU A 81 24.49 0.85 20.74
C GLU A 81 24.34 0.19 19.36
N ALA A 82 23.11 0.15 18.82
CA ALA A 82 22.86 -0.38 17.48
C ALA A 82 23.60 0.41 16.39
N HIS A 83 23.64 1.73 16.51
CA HIS A 83 24.42 2.60 15.61
C HIS A 83 25.92 2.30 15.69
N LYS A 84 26.47 2.11 16.90
CA LYS A 84 27.88 1.72 17.07
C LYS A 84 28.18 0.39 16.36
N LYS A 85 27.37 -0.64 16.59
CA LYS A 85 27.51 -1.95 15.94
C LYS A 85 27.45 -1.86 14.41
N PHE A 86 26.59 -0.99 13.89
CA PHE A 86 26.49 -0.75 12.45
C PHE A 86 27.78 -0.11 11.90
N ASN A 87 28.35 0.88 12.60
CA ASN A 87 29.61 1.50 12.18
C ASN A 87 30.77 0.50 12.21
N ASP A 88 30.90 -0.27 13.30
CA ASP A 88 31.92 -1.31 13.43
C ASP A 88 31.81 -2.31 12.25
N PHE A 89 30.58 -2.73 11.90
CA PHE A 89 30.33 -3.58 10.74
C PHE A 89 30.75 -2.94 9.41
N ILE A 90 30.42 -1.66 9.18
CA ILE A 90 30.78 -0.95 7.95
C ILE A 90 32.31 -0.80 7.84
N ASP A 91 32.98 -0.50 8.94
CA ASP A 91 34.44 -0.32 8.99
C ASP A 91 35.17 -1.64 8.70
N GLU A 92 34.73 -2.76 9.30
CA GLU A 92 35.24 -4.10 8.99
C GLU A 92 35.07 -4.47 7.51
N GLN A 93 33.95 -4.10 6.88
CA GLN A 93 33.74 -4.36 5.44
C GLN A 93 34.65 -3.52 4.55
N ASN A 94 34.97 -2.29 4.94
CA ASN A 94 35.85 -1.40 4.19
C ASN A 94 37.32 -1.84 4.29
N GLU A 95 37.78 -2.26 5.47
CA GLU A 95 39.14 -2.80 5.66
C GLU A 95 39.36 -4.10 4.88
N ASN A 96 38.37 -5.01 4.88
CA ASN A 96 38.43 -6.25 4.10
C ASN A 96 38.44 -6.04 2.58
N ARG A 97 37.94 -4.90 2.09
CA ARG A 97 37.99 -4.52 0.67
C ARG A 97 39.31 -3.84 0.28
N SER A 98 40.02 -3.23 1.22
CA SER A 98 41.32 -2.58 0.98
C SER A 98 42.52 -3.53 1.09
N SER A 99 42.33 -4.73 1.66
CA SER A 99 43.38 -5.74 1.85
C SER A 99 43.39 -6.82 0.75
N LYS A 100 42.78 -6.55 -0.41
CA LYS A 100 42.64 -7.46 -1.55
C LYS A 100 42.96 -6.74 -2.85
#